data_AF-A0A2E3ZFW5-F1
#
_entry.id   AF-A0A2E3ZFW5-F1
#
_cell.length_a   1.000
_cell.length_b   1.000
_cell.length_c   1.000
_cell.angle_alpha   90.00
_cell.angle_beta   90.00
_cell.angle_gamma   90.00
#
_symmetry.space_group_name_H-M   'P 1'
#
loop_
_entity.id
_entity.type
_entity.pdbx_description
1 polymer ?
#
loop_
_entity_poly.entity_id
_entity_poly.type
_entity_poly.pdbx_seq_one_letter_code
_entity_poly.pdbx_strand_id
1 'polypeptide(L)'
;MGDEDDVIGEEVEEVQEDLFAERLGREGAKTGEVQVSLIWFNKNDLDLSVVCPSGERISFDNKISNCGGRLDIDMNESGKSDEPVENVFWEKDAPKGRYRVFVEHFEKHDSTDVTEFSILVTVEGEPREFKGQISNKDPPQEVCFFDV
;
A
#
# COMPACT_ATOMS: atom_id res chain seq x y z
N MET A 1 -19.48 -6.11 -15.49
CA MET A 1 -19.73 -4.65 -15.56
C MET A 1 -20.16 -4.22 -14.17
N GLY A 2 -19.23 -4.35 -13.22
CA GLY A 2 -19.47 -4.09 -11.80
C GLY A 2 -18.21 -4.35 -10.96
N ASP A 3 -17.03 -4.05 -11.50
CA ASP A 3 -15.75 -4.30 -10.81
C ASP A 3 -14.94 -2.99 -10.60
N GLU A 4 -15.44 -1.84 -11.08
CA GLU A 4 -14.76 -0.54 -10.97
C GLU A 4 -15.47 0.44 -10.01
N ASP A 5 -16.70 0.14 -9.56
CA ASP A 5 -17.50 1.04 -8.71
C ASP A 5 -17.16 0.95 -7.21
N ASP A 6 -16.32 0.00 -6.78
CA ASP A 6 -16.00 -0.27 -5.36
C ASP A 6 -14.59 0.19 -4.94
N VAL A 7 -13.85 0.87 -5.81
CA VAL A 7 -12.51 1.40 -5.51
C VAL A 7 -12.62 2.74 -4.78
N ILE A 8 -11.98 2.87 -3.61
CA ILE A 8 -12.13 4.06 -2.76
C ILE A 8 -11.05 5.14 -2.95
N GLY A 9 -9.95 4.83 -3.64
CA GLY A 9 -8.83 5.74 -3.76
C GLY A 9 -9.08 6.86 -4.77
N GLU A 10 -8.83 8.09 -4.37
CA GLU A 10 -8.82 9.27 -5.24
C GLU A 10 -7.41 9.48 -5.78
N GLU A 11 -7.21 9.32 -7.09
CA GLU A 11 -5.95 9.65 -7.75
C GLU A 11 -5.71 11.16 -7.76
N VAL A 12 -4.50 11.59 -7.39
CA VAL A 12 -4.13 13.01 -7.34
C VAL A 12 -3.13 13.38 -8.45
N GLU A 13 -3.25 14.59 -8.99
CA GLU A 13 -2.33 15.10 -10.03
C GLU A 13 -0.94 15.44 -9.48
N GLU A 14 -0.88 15.96 -8.25
CA GLU A 14 0.38 16.31 -7.58
C GLU A 14 0.79 15.17 -6.64
N VAL A 15 1.79 14.40 -7.06
CA VAL A 15 2.37 13.30 -6.30
C VAL A 15 3.37 13.84 -5.27
N GLN A 16 3.24 13.40 -4.02
CA GLN A 16 4.10 13.80 -2.91
C GLN A 16 5.32 12.86 -2.76
N GLU A 17 6.09 12.66 -3.84
CA GLU A 17 7.20 11.70 -3.87
C GLU A 17 8.24 11.93 -2.75
N ASP A 18 8.53 13.19 -2.41
CA ASP A 18 9.49 13.53 -1.35
C ASP A 18 9.07 12.98 0.02
N LEU A 19 7.77 13.00 0.33
CA LEU A 19 7.24 12.49 1.60
C LEU A 19 7.35 10.96 1.67
N PHE A 20 7.06 10.28 0.57
CA PHE A 20 7.28 8.83 0.46
C PHE A 20 8.77 8.49 0.56
N ALA A 21 9.61 9.20 -0.20
CA ALA A 21 11.05 8.98 -0.25
C ALA A 21 11.71 9.16 1.12
N GLU A 22 11.27 10.15 1.91
CA GLU A 22 11.73 10.35 3.28
C GLU A 22 11.46 9.13 4.16
N ARG A 23 10.21 8.65 4.19
CA ARG A 23 9.81 7.52 5.05
C ARG A 23 10.41 6.20 4.58
N LEU A 24 10.34 5.93 3.27
CA LEU A 24 10.94 4.74 2.66
C LEU A 24 12.46 4.70 2.90
N GLY A 25 13.14 5.83 2.74
CA GLY A 25 14.57 5.95 3.02
C GLY A 25 14.92 5.76 4.49
N ARG A 26 14.09 6.30 5.41
CA ARG A 26 14.26 6.16 6.86
C ARG A 26 14.17 4.70 7.31
N GLU A 27 13.22 3.94 6.76
CA GLU A 27 13.00 2.53 7.12
C GLU A 27 13.82 1.54 6.26
N GLY A 28 14.55 2.03 5.25
CA GLY A 28 15.45 1.21 4.44
C GLY A 28 14.74 0.35 3.39
N ALA A 29 13.64 0.86 2.83
CA ALA A 29 12.81 0.19 1.83
C ALA A 29 13.62 -0.27 0.62
N LYS A 30 13.27 -1.44 0.09
CA LYS A 30 13.70 -1.89 -1.23
C LYS A 30 12.80 -1.32 -2.31
N THR A 31 13.31 -1.31 -3.52
CA THR A 31 12.67 -0.78 -4.72
C THR A 31 12.92 -1.72 -5.90
N GLY A 32 12.25 -1.49 -7.02
CA GLY A 32 12.40 -2.27 -8.24
C GLY A 32 11.52 -1.79 -9.38
N GLU A 33 11.25 -2.67 -10.34
CA GLU A 33 10.42 -2.41 -11.52
C GLU A 33 8.99 -2.01 -11.16
N VAL A 34 8.45 -2.60 -10.09
CA VAL A 34 7.14 -2.26 -9.51
C VAL A 34 7.30 -2.04 -8.02
N GLN A 35 6.71 -0.96 -7.51
CA GLN A 35 6.67 -0.64 -6.09
C GLN A 35 5.31 -0.07 -5.69
N VAL A 36 4.78 -0.51 -4.56
CA VAL A 36 3.54 -0.02 -3.94
C VAL A 36 3.85 0.31 -2.49
N SER A 37 3.68 1.57 -2.10
CA SER A 37 3.97 2.03 -0.74
C SER A 37 2.75 2.70 -0.13
N LEU A 38 2.53 2.47 1.15
CA LEU A 38 1.46 3.06 1.95
C LEU A 38 2.05 3.98 3.02
N ILE A 39 1.51 5.18 3.19
CA ILE A 39 1.84 6.08 4.31
C ILE A 39 0.57 6.62 4.97
N TRP A 40 0.62 6.86 6.28
CA TRP A 40 -0.49 7.45 7.04
C TRP A 40 0.01 8.31 8.19
N PHE A 41 -0.91 8.94 8.94
CA PHE A 41 -0.59 10.12 9.76
C PHE A 41 -1.02 9.98 11.23
N ASN A 42 -1.13 8.74 11.72
CA ASN A 42 -1.40 8.42 13.11
C ASN A 42 -0.78 7.07 13.49
N LYS A 43 -1.03 6.63 14.73
CA LYS A 43 -0.47 5.38 15.28
C LYS A 43 -1.24 4.12 14.95
N ASN A 44 -2.42 4.22 14.32
CA ASN A 44 -3.20 3.03 13.99
C ASN A 44 -2.39 2.08 13.12
N ASP A 45 -2.72 0.80 13.20
CA ASP A 45 -2.11 -0.24 12.41
C ASP A 45 -2.90 -0.37 11.10
N LEU A 46 -2.28 0.03 9.99
CA LEU A 46 -2.83 -0.14 8.66
C LEU A 46 -1.98 -1.16 7.90
N ASP A 47 -2.64 -2.15 7.32
CA ASP A 47 -2.01 -3.18 6.51
C ASP A 47 -2.17 -2.88 5.01
N LEU A 48 -1.06 -2.94 4.29
CA LEU A 48 -1.01 -2.96 2.84
C LEU A 48 -1.07 -4.41 2.34
N SER A 49 -1.97 -4.68 1.39
CA SER A 49 -1.92 -5.92 0.64
C SER A 49 -2.09 -5.70 -0.86
N VAL A 50 -1.40 -6.54 -1.65
CA VAL A 50 -1.46 -6.48 -3.11
C VAL A 50 -1.81 -7.86 -3.65
N VAL A 51 -2.88 -7.94 -4.44
CA VAL A 51 -3.28 -9.16 -5.15
C VAL A 51 -2.62 -9.14 -6.52
N CYS A 52 -1.73 -10.12 -6.79
CA CYS A 52 -1.06 -10.29 -8.08
C CYS A 52 -2.06 -10.76 -9.15
N PRO A 53 -1.71 -10.69 -10.46
CA PRO A 53 -2.56 -11.17 -11.56
C PRO A 53 -2.97 -12.64 -11.46
N SER A 54 -2.18 -13.46 -10.77
CA SER A 54 -2.49 -14.87 -10.48
C SER A 54 -3.61 -15.07 -9.46
N GLY A 55 -3.97 -14.02 -8.71
CA GLY A 55 -4.86 -14.07 -7.54
C GLY A 55 -4.14 -14.31 -6.21
N GLU A 56 -2.82 -14.53 -6.22
CA GLU A 56 -2.03 -14.63 -4.98
C GLU A 56 -1.92 -13.26 -4.31
N ARG A 57 -2.12 -13.21 -2.99
CA ARG A 57 -2.03 -11.99 -2.20
C ARG A 57 -0.70 -11.89 -1.48
N ILE A 58 -0.04 -10.74 -1.60
CA ILE A 58 1.06 -10.31 -0.73
C ILE A 58 0.45 -9.51 0.42
N SER A 59 0.77 -9.87 1.65
CA SER A 59 0.23 -9.31 2.89
C SER A 59 1.15 -9.64 4.06
N PHE A 60 0.85 -9.15 5.27
CA PHE A 60 1.64 -9.41 6.47
C PHE A 60 1.84 -10.91 6.76
N ASP A 61 0.87 -11.76 6.41
CA ASP A 61 0.89 -13.22 6.58
C ASP A 61 1.49 -13.98 5.39
N ASN A 62 1.65 -13.33 4.24
CA ASN A 62 2.31 -13.85 3.04
C ASN A 62 3.27 -12.82 2.43
N LYS A 63 4.35 -12.51 3.15
CA LYS A 63 5.29 -11.44 2.78
C LYS A 63 6.12 -11.72 1.53
N ILE A 64 6.23 -12.98 1.09
CA ILE A 64 7.00 -13.36 -0.11
C ILE A 64 6.11 -14.22 -1.00
N SER A 65 5.62 -13.63 -2.08
CA SER A 65 4.71 -14.30 -3.01
C SER A 65 5.46 -15.08 -4.10
N ASN A 66 4.86 -16.15 -4.60
CA ASN A 66 5.39 -16.86 -5.77
C ASN A 66 5.32 -15.99 -7.04
N CYS A 67 4.56 -14.90 -7.02
CA CYS A 67 4.53 -13.88 -8.05
C CYS A 67 5.78 -12.96 -8.04
N GLY A 68 6.75 -13.21 -7.14
CA GLY A 68 8.04 -12.52 -7.07
C GLY A 68 8.07 -11.27 -6.18
N GLY A 69 6.90 -10.75 -5.81
CA GLY A 69 6.76 -9.56 -4.98
C GLY A 69 6.97 -9.84 -3.51
N ARG A 70 7.40 -8.81 -2.76
CA ARG A 70 7.71 -8.91 -1.34
C ARG A 70 7.22 -7.70 -0.57
N LEU A 71 6.60 -7.94 0.60
CA LEU A 71 6.38 -6.93 1.64
C LEU A 71 7.61 -6.89 2.54
N ASP A 72 8.41 -5.82 2.48
CA ASP A 72 9.64 -5.69 3.26
C ASP A 72 9.54 -4.74 4.45
N ILE A 73 8.63 -3.77 4.39
CA ILE A 73 8.30 -2.89 5.51
C ILE A 73 6.81 -3.03 5.81
N ASP A 74 6.55 -3.23 7.09
CA ASP A 74 5.26 -3.38 7.74
C ASP A 74 5.42 -2.67 9.10
N MET A 75 4.64 -1.63 9.32
CA MET A 75 4.82 -0.70 10.43
C MET A 75 3.55 -0.54 11.25
N ASN A 76 3.74 -0.24 12.53
CA ASN A 76 2.68 0.05 13.50
C ASN A 76 1.85 -1.15 14.00
N GLU A 77 2.32 -2.39 13.82
CA GLU A 77 1.84 -3.55 14.61
C GLU A 77 1.75 -3.26 16.13
N SER A 78 2.66 -2.40 16.65
CA SER A 78 2.65 -1.94 18.05
C SER A 78 2.38 -0.45 18.26
N GLY A 79 1.88 0.25 17.24
CA GLY A 79 1.44 1.66 17.30
C GLY A 79 2.48 2.66 17.79
N LYS A 80 3.72 2.58 17.28
CA LYS A 80 4.86 3.37 17.80
C LYS A 80 5.18 4.63 17.01
N SER A 81 4.79 4.70 15.74
CA SER A 81 5.13 5.78 14.82
C SER A 81 3.91 6.63 14.49
N ASP A 82 4.08 7.94 14.46
CA ASP A 82 3.10 8.89 13.89
C ASP A 82 3.34 9.13 12.39
N GLU A 83 4.45 8.62 11.85
CA GLU A 83 4.82 8.72 10.43
C GLU A 83 5.12 7.35 9.80
N PRO A 84 4.22 6.37 9.91
CA PRO A 84 4.44 5.01 9.42
C PRO A 84 4.49 4.90 7.89
N VAL A 85 5.07 3.80 7.42
CA VAL A 85 5.12 3.41 6.01
C VAL A 85 5.06 1.88 5.89
N GLU A 86 4.39 1.37 4.88
CA GLU A 86 4.54 -0.02 4.41
C GLU A 86 4.99 -0.06 2.96
N ASN A 87 5.62 -1.16 2.54
CA ASN A 87 6.20 -1.25 1.21
C ASN A 87 6.16 -2.67 0.63
N VAL A 88 5.55 -2.79 -0.55
CA VAL A 88 5.59 -3.98 -1.41
C VAL A 88 6.36 -3.65 -2.68
N PHE A 89 7.28 -4.53 -3.09
CA PHE A 89 8.07 -4.30 -4.29
C PHE A 89 8.36 -5.59 -5.07
N TRP A 90 8.63 -5.43 -6.36
CA TRP A 90 9.20 -6.44 -7.26
C TRP A 90 10.52 -5.90 -7.79
N GLU A 91 11.64 -6.55 -7.47
CA GLU A 91 12.96 -6.14 -7.97
C GLU A 91 13.01 -6.10 -9.51
N LYS A 92 12.37 -7.09 -10.15
CA LYS A 92 12.30 -7.32 -11.60
C LYS A 92 11.29 -8.43 -11.90
N ASP A 93 10.99 -8.59 -13.19
CA ASP A 93 10.21 -9.71 -13.73
C ASP A 93 8.80 -9.78 -13.11
N ALA A 94 8.22 -8.62 -12.79
CA ALA A 94 6.86 -8.53 -12.26
C ALA A 94 5.87 -9.15 -13.29
N PRO A 95 5.02 -10.11 -12.89
CA PRO A 95 4.08 -10.73 -13.82
C PRO A 95 3.19 -9.73 -14.53
N LYS A 96 3.00 -9.88 -15.84
CA LYS A 96 2.08 -9.02 -16.59
C LYS A 96 0.63 -9.24 -16.18
N GLY A 97 -0.15 -8.16 -16.20
CA GLY A 97 -1.57 -8.17 -15.90
C GLY A 97 -1.95 -7.23 -14.76
N ARG A 98 -3.19 -7.39 -14.28
CA ARG A 98 -3.78 -6.49 -13.30
C ARG A 98 -3.42 -6.86 -11.86
N TYR A 99 -2.92 -5.88 -11.14
CA TYR A 99 -2.71 -5.91 -9.69
C TYR A 99 -3.79 -5.09 -9.00
N ARG A 100 -4.20 -5.50 -7.80
CA ARG A 100 -5.19 -4.79 -6.98
C ARG A 100 -4.60 -4.49 -5.62
N VAL A 101 -4.69 -3.23 -5.20
CA VAL A 101 -4.10 -2.73 -3.96
C VAL A 101 -5.20 -2.52 -2.93
N PHE A 102 -5.00 -3.08 -1.74
CA PHE A 102 -5.93 -3.00 -0.63
C PHE A 102 -5.27 -2.40 0.59
N VAL A 103 -6.08 -1.69 1.38
CA VAL A 103 -5.73 -1.22 2.72
C VAL A 103 -6.73 -1.79 3.72
N GLU A 104 -6.23 -2.30 4.84
CA GLU A 104 -7.03 -2.75 5.98
C GLU A 104 -6.63 -1.94 7.22
N HIS A 105 -7.61 -1.64 8.09
CA HIS A 105 -7.36 -1.05 9.40
C HIS A 105 -7.37 -2.16 10.44
N PHE A 106 -6.19 -2.74 10.69
CA PHE A 106 -6.04 -3.98 11.45
C PHE A 106 -6.28 -3.78 12.95
N GLU A 107 -5.61 -2.78 13.53
CA GLU A 107 -5.72 -2.47 14.96
C GLU A 107 -5.72 -0.97 15.23
N LYS A 108 -6.61 -0.55 16.13
CA LYS A 108 -6.68 0.82 16.61
C LYS A 108 -5.71 1.05 17.76
N HIS A 109 -4.70 1.88 17.53
CA HIS A 109 -3.71 2.31 18.53
C HIS A 109 -3.79 3.80 18.88
N ASP A 110 -4.52 4.60 18.10
CA ASP A 110 -4.75 6.02 18.36
C ASP A 110 -6.14 6.28 18.98
N SER A 111 -6.33 7.45 19.58
CA SER A 111 -7.65 7.97 19.95
C SER A 111 -8.57 8.16 18.73
N THR A 112 -8.01 8.64 17.62
CA THR A 112 -8.72 8.86 16.35
C THR A 112 -8.85 7.54 15.60
N ASP A 113 -10.08 7.16 15.24
CA ASP A 113 -10.36 5.89 14.55
C ASP A 113 -10.11 5.99 13.03
N VAL A 114 -10.69 7.01 12.40
CA VAL A 114 -10.52 7.28 10.97
C VAL A 114 -9.07 7.64 10.70
N THR A 115 -8.43 6.87 9.83
CA THR A 115 -7.06 7.08 9.39
C THR A 115 -7.05 7.48 7.94
N GLU A 116 -6.58 8.69 7.65
CA GLU A 116 -6.25 9.13 6.29
C GLU A 116 -4.92 8.51 5.86
N PHE A 117 -4.82 8.12 4.59
CA PHE A 117 -3.64 7.50 4.03
C PHE A 117 -3.39 7.92 2.58
N SER A 118 -2.15 7.73 2.12
CA SER A 118 -1.75 7.82 0.72
C SER A 118 -1.08 6.50 0.28
N ILE A 119 -1.42 6.04 -0.92
CA ILE A 119 -0.74 4.96 -1.65
C ILE A 119 0.06 5.58 -2.80
N LEU A 120 1.34 5.21 -2.93
CA LEU A 120 2.16 5.48 -4.11
C LEU A 120 2.39 4.19 -4.88
N VAL A 121 1.96 4.16 -6.14
CA VAL A 121 2.25 3.07 -7.10
C VAL A 121 3.25 3.58 -8.12
N THR A 122 4.37 2.88 -8.27
CA THR A 122 5.37 3.15 -9.31
C THR A 122 5.53 1.92 -10.18
N VAL A 123 5.28 2.07 -11.48
CA VAL A 123 5.48 1.03 -12.50
C VAL A 123 6.45 1.58 -13.54
N GLU A 124 7.57 0.90 -13.76
CA GLU A 124 8.62 1.33 -14.71
C GLU A 124 9.10 2.78 -14.52
N GLY A 125 9.04 3.30 -13.29
CA GLY A 125 9.49 4.65 -12.94
C GLY A 125 8.42 5.74 -13.09
N GLU A 126 7.17 5.38 -13.38
CA GLU A 126 6.05 6.33 -13.47
C GLU A 126 5.20 6.28 -12.18
N PRO A 127 5.31 7.28 -11.30
CA PRO A 127 4.60 7.31 -10.02
C PRO A 127 3.16 7.81 -10.17
N ARG A 128 2.24 7.19 -9.41
CA ARG A 128 0.83 7.60 -9.27
C ARG A 128 0.43 7.52 -7.80
N GLU A 129 -0.13 8.59 -7.25
CA GLU A 129 -0.59 8.64 -5.85
C GLU A 129 -2.12 8.55 -5.77
N PHE A 130 -2.61 7.78 -4.80
CA PHE A 130 -4.01 7.63 -4.47
C PHE A 130 -4.23 7.93 -2.99
N LYS A 131 -5.21 8.77 -2.68
CA LYS A 131 -5.56 9.13 -1.31
C LYS A 131 -6.85 8.45 -0.87
N GLY A 132 -6.96 8.15 0.41
CA GLY A 132 -8.15 7.55 0.99
C GLY A 132 -8.21 7.69 2.50
N GLN A 133 -9.28 7.15 3.07
CA GLN A 133 -9.45 7.04 4.52
C GLN A 133 -10.15 5.73 4.87
N ILE A 134 -9.85 5.18 6.04
CA ILE A 134 -10.44 3.93 6.53
C ILE A 134 -10.63 3.99 8.05
N SER A 135 -11.65 3.32 8.57
CA SER A 135 -11.88 3.13 10.01
C SER A 135 -11.76 1.64 10.39
N ASN A 136 -11.52 1.35 11.67
CA ASN A 136 -11.33 -0.03 12.15
C ASN A 136 -12.56 -0.95 11.96
N LYS A 137 -13.73 -0.40 11.63
CA LYS A 137 -14.97 -1.17 11.36
C LYS A 137 -15.22 -1.43 9.89
N ASP A 138 -14.48 -0.76 9.01
CA ASP A 138 -14.60 -0.99 7.58
C ASP A 138 -13.96 -2.34 7.24
N PRO A 139 -14.52 -3.10 6.30
CA PRO A 139 -13.80 -4.24 5.75
C PRO A 139 -12.56 -3.75 4.99
N PRO A 140 -11.60 -4.62 4.65
CA PRO A 140 -10.50 -4.27 3.75
C PRO A 140 -11.02 -3.61 2.47
N GLN A 141 -10.45 -2.46 2.11
CA GLN A 141 -10.92 -1.63 1.00
C GLN A 141 -9.95 -1.75 -0.17
N GLU A 142 -10.47 -1.90 -1.39
CA GLU A 142 -9.66 -1.75 -2.59
C GLU A 142 -9.43 -0.26 -2.86
N VAL A 143 -8.17 0.16 -2.90
CA VAL A 143 -7.80 1.57 -3.06
C VAL A 143 -7.53 1.91 -4.51
N CYS A 144 -6.87 1.03 -5.25
CA CYS A 144 -6.60 1.21 -6.66
C CYS A 144 -6.22 -0.12 -7.32
N PHE A 145 -6.11 -0.09 -8.64
CA PHE A 145 -5.51 -1.16 -9.43
C PHE A 145 -4.54 -0.57 -10.45
N PHE A 146 -3.59 -1.38 -10.90
CA PHE A 146 -2.66 -1.01 -11.96
C PHE A 146 -2.33 -2.22 -12.83
N ASP A 147 -1.88 -1.96 -14.04
CA ASP A 147 -1.48 -2.98 -15.01
C ASP A 147 0.04 -2.90 -15.22
N VAL A 148 0.68 -4.07 -15.35
CA VAL A 148 2.10 -4.27 -15.73
C VAL A 148 2.17 -5.03 -17.06
#